data_AF-A0A1F8NLC3-F1
#
_entry.id   AF-A0A1F8NLC3-F1
#
_cell.length_a   1.000
_cell.length_b   1.000
_cell.length_c   1.000
_cell.angle_alpha   90.00
_cell.angle_beta   90.00
_cell.angle_gamma   90.00
#
_symmetry.space_group_name_H-M   'P 1'
#
loop_
_entity.id
_entity.type
_entity.pdbx_description
1 polymer ?
#
loop_
_entity_poly.entity_id
_entity_poly.type
_entity_poly.pdbx_seq_one_letter_code
_entity_poly.pdbx_strand_id
1 'polypeptide(L)'
;MNPELAWMFEGFGADIAQGMRFMAVDPNAGTDTASYPPTISLVTLDDLRIPLALLLETTAQSLETLIPGADVLSQEIVPDLNGQPAARIEMLLDVTTLDRAQVTARTTLIMLMSGRRLLELTLQSEQSRYPEYEPVFEQVIQSLTLLPE
;
A
#
# COMPACT_ATOMS: atom_id res chain seq x y z
N MET A 1 0.87 6.52 22.82
CA MET A 1 1.11 5.17 22.26
C MET A 1 0.30 4.18 23.09
N ASN A 2 -0.63 3.43 22.50
CA ASN A 2 -1.42 2.43 23.22
C ASN A 2 -0.52 1.21 23.55
N PRO A 3 -0.32 0.84 24.84
CA PRO A 3 0.53 -0.29 25.22
C PRO A 3 0.10 -1.63 24.61
N GLU A 4 -1.18 -1.78 24.28
CA GLU A 4 -1.74 -3.01 23.71
C GLU A 4 -1.37 -3.23 22.23
N LEU A 5 -0.82 -2.21 21.55
CA LEU A 5 -0.45 -2.28 20.14
C LEU A 5 1.07 -2.40 19.93
N ALA A 6 1.87 -2.30 20.99
CA ALA A 6 3.34 -2.29 20.91
C ALA A 6 3.92 -3.56 20.23
N TRP A 7 3.27 -4.72 20.42
CA TRP A 7 3.70 -5.99 19.81
C TRP A 7 3.49 -6.06 18.29
N MET A 8 2.56 -5.27 17.73
CA MET A 8 2.33 -5.25 16.29
C MET A 8 3.46 -4.57 15.52
N PHE A 9 4.07 -3.54 16.10
CA PHE A 9 5.15 -2.78 15.47
C PHE A 9 6.46 -3.57 15.37
N GLU A 10 6.72 -4.52 16.29
CA GLU A 10 7.90 -5.39 16.23
C GLU A 10 7.74 -6.53 15.19
N GLY A 11 6.50 -6.96 14.90
CA GLY A 11 6.20 -8.07 13.98
C GLY A 11 5.97 -7.66 12.51
N PHE A 12 5.40 -6.47 12.26
CA PHE A 12 4.98 -6.07 10.90
C PHE A 12 6.15 -5.99 9.92
N GLY A 13 7.33 -5.54 10.37
CA GLY A 13 8.54 -5.53 9.53
C GLY A 13 9.14 -6.91 9.24
N ALA A 14 8.84 -7.92 10.07
CA ALA A 14 9.37 -9.27 9.95
C ALA A 14 8.44 -10.20 9.14
N ASP A 15 7.12 -10.02 9.24
CA ASP A 15 6.14 -10.89 8.57
C ASP A 15 5.93 -10.55 7.08
N ILE A 16 6.33 -9.35 6.63
CA ILE A 16 6.43 -9.00 5.20
C ILE A 16 7.38 -9.97 4.45
N ALA A 17 8.28 -10.67 5.15
CA ALA A 17 9.17 -11.67 4.56
C ALA A 17 8.49 -12.99 4.14
N GLN A 18 7.24 -13.25 4.54
CA GLN A 18 6.53 -14.50 4.21
C GLN A 18 5.52 -14.37 3.07
N GLY A 19 5.29 -13.17 2.54
CA GLY A 19 4.33 -12.93 1.48
C GLY A 19 4.88 -13.15 0.07
N MET A 20 4.00 -13.52 -0.87
CA MET A 20 4.31 -13.40 -2.30
C MET A 20 4.21 -11.94 -2.70
N ARG A 21 5.29 -11.38 -3.28
CA ARG A 21 5.31 -10.03 -3.83
C ARG A 21 5.29 -10.08 -5.36
N PHE A 22 4.24 -9.54 -5.96
CA PHE A 22 4.24 -9.21 -7.38
C PHE A 22 4.49 -7.73 -7.56
N MET A 23 5.32 -7.36 -8.52
CA MET A 23 5.61 -5.97 -8.86
C MET A 23 5.46 -5.80 -10.36
N ALA A 24 4.57 -4.91 -10.76
CA ALA A 24 4.48 -4.41 -12.12
C ALA A 24 5.12 -3.03 -12.15
N VAL A 25 6.07 -2.85 -13.07
CA VAL A 25 6.72 -1.58 -13.38
C VAL A 25 6.40 -1.28 -14.83
N ASP A 26 6.04 -0.04 -15.14
CA ASP A 26 5.86 0.39 -16.53
C ASP A 26 7.23 0.30 -17.26
N PRO A 27 7.40 -0.61 -18.24
CA PRO A 27 8.66 -0.76 -18.95
C PRO A 27 9.02 0.45 -19.80
N ASN A 28 8.04 1.30 -20.13
CA ASN A 28 8.24 2.55 -20.88
C ASN A 28 8.61 3.73 -19.98
N ALA A 29 8.57 3.58 -18.65
CA ALA A 29 8.96 4.63 -17.71
C ALA A 29 10.39 5.15 -17.93
N GLY A 30 11.28 4.32 -18.49
CA GLY A 30 12.65 4.71 -18.86
C GLY A 30 12.79 5.56 -20.13
N THR A 31 11.70 5.83 -20.84
CA THR A 31 11.67 6.78 -21.98
C THR A 31 11.15 8.16 -21.58
N ASP A 32 10.49 8.24 -20.42
CA ASP A 32 10.13 9.48 -19.75
C ASP A 32 11.26 9.91 -18.80
N THR A 33 11.43 11.20 -18.62
CA THR A 33 12.43 11.82 -17.73
C THR A 33 12.17 11.57 -16.23
N ALA A 34 11.35 10.60 -15.85
CA ALA A 34 10.96 10.37 -14.46
C ALA A 34 12.09 9.67 -13.69
N SER A 35 12.60 10.35 -12.66
CA SER A 35 13.61 9.81 -11.74
C SER A 35 13.04 8.75 -10.79
N TYR A 36 11.70 8.63 -10.72
CA TYR A 36 11.00 7.66 -9.89
C TYR A 36 9.88 6.94 -10.67
N PRO A 37 10.06 5.66 -11.05
CA PRO A 37 9.10 4.94 -11.86
C PRO A 37 7.84 4.58 -11.05
N PRO A 38 6.65 4.58 -11.69
CA PRO A 38 5.44 4.08 -11.05
C PRO A 38 5.59 2.58 -10.75
N THR A 39 5.12 2.15 -9.58
CA THR A 39 5.08 0.75 -9.20
C THR A 39 3.70 0.38 -8.72
N ILE A 40 3.18 -0.74 -9.22
CA ILE A 40 2.05 -1.43 -8.60
C ILE A 40 2.60 -2.70 -7.97
N SER A 41 2.38 -2.88 -6.67
CA SER A 41 2.72 -4.11 -5.98
C SER A 41 1.51 -4.78 -5.34
N LEU A 42 1.55 -6.10 -5.29
CA LEU A 42 0.63 -6.94 -4.53
C LEU A 42 1.45 -7.74 -3.53
N VAL A 43 1.09 -7.68 -2.26
CA VAL A 43 1.63 -8.48 -1.17
C VAL A 43 0.49 -9.27 -0.55
N THR A 44 0.73 -10.55 -0.25
CA THR A 44 -0.25 -11.40 0.44
C THR A 44 0.30 -11.86 1.77
N LEU A 45 -0.48 -11.76 2.84
CA LEU A 45 -0.14 -12.30 4.16
C LEU A 45 -1.21 -13.29 4.60
N ASP A 46 -0.80 -14.50 4.95
CA ASP A 46 -1.70 -15.56 5.42
C ASP A 46 -1.84 -15.55 6.95
N ASP A 47 -2.90 -16.21 7.44
CA ASP A 47 -3.16 -16.47 8.86
C ASP A 47 -3.39 -15.20 9.73
N LEU A 48 -3.64 -14.03 9.13
CA LEU A 48 -3.88 -12.77 9.84
C LEU A 48 -5.19 -12.84 10.64
N ARG A 49 -5.11 -12.48 11.94
CA ARG A 49 -6.26 -12.51 12.88
C ARG A 49 -6.72 -11.12 13.32
N ILE A 50 -6.21 -10.08 12.67
CA ILE A 50 -6.46 -8.69 13.07
C ILE A 50 -7.70 -8.18 12.31
N PRO A 51 -8.69 -7.58 13.00
CA PRO A 51 -9.83 -6.94 12.34
C PRO A 51 -9.36 -5.82 11.40
N LEU A 52 -9.98 -5.72 10.22
CA LEU A 52 -9.60 -4.75 9.17
C LEU A 52 -9.54 -3.29 9.68
N ALA A 53 -10.48 -2.87 10.54
CA ALA A 53 -10.47 -1.52 11.11
C ALA A 53 -9.25 -1.27 12.01
N LEU A 54 -8.86 -2.27 12.81
CA LEU A 54 -7.68 -2.18 13.66
C LEU A 54 -6.39 -2.22 12.82
N LEU A 55 -6.38 -3.04 11.77
CA LEU A 55 -5.29 -3.08 10.80
C LEU A 55 -5.10 -1.71 10.12
N LEU A 56 -6.18 -1.06 9.69
CA LEU A 56 -6.13 0.28 9.10
C LEU A 56 -5.48 1.30 10.05
N GLU A 57 -6.01 1.41 11.27
CA GLU A 57 -5.54 2.38 12.27
C GLU A 57 -4.05 2.16 12.61
N THR A 58 -3.66 0.90 12.81
CA THR A 58 -2.29 0.54 13.17
C THR A 58 -1.31 0.72 12.02
N THR A 59 -1.70 0.40 10.79
CA THR A 59 -0.86 0.61 9.60
C THR A 59 -0.64 2.11 9.38
N ALA A 60 -1.69 2.94 9.41
CA ALA A 60 -1.55 4.38 9.24
C ALA A 60 -0.63 5.00 10.31
N GLN A 61 -0.82 4.65 11.58
CA GLN A 61 0.05 5.10 12.66
C GLN A 61 1.51 4.62 12.49
N SER A 62 1.70 3.39 12.02
CA SER A 62 3.03 2.83 11.76
C SER A 62 3.75 3.60 10.66
N LEU A 63 3.05 3.95 9.57
CA LEU A 63 3.63 4.66 8.43
C LEU A 63 4.17 6.04 8.85
N GLU A 64 3.39 6.82 9.60
CA GLU A 64 3.82 8.14 10.11
C GLU A 64 4.99 8.03 11.09
N THR A 65 5.04 6.97 11.90
CA THR A 65 6.05 6.80 12.95
C THR A 65 7.37 6.24 12.40
N LEU A 66 7.29 5.29 11.46
CA LEU A 66 8.44 4.52 10.99
C LEU A 66 9.10 5.10 9.75
N ILE A 67 8.38 5.93 8.98
CA ILE A 67 8.89 6.53 7.75
C ILE A 67 9.01 8.04 7.95
N PRO A 68 10.21 8.57 8.24
CA PRO A 68 10.41 10.00 8.40
C PRO A 68 9.97 10.77 7.15
N GLY A 69 9.10 11.77 7.32
CA GLY A 69 8.55 12.56 6.21
C GLY A 69 7.34 11.91 5.52
N ALA A 70 6.81 10.80 6.04
CA ALA A 70 5.50 10.32 5.63
C ALA A 70 4.38 11.24 6.12
N ASP A 71 3.45 11.56 5.22
CA ASP A 71 2.26 12.35 5.51
C ASP A 71 1.02 11.58 5.05
N VAL A 72 0.23 11.07 6.00
CA VAL A 72 -1.01 10.33 5.69
C VAL A 72 -2.10 11.35 5.34
N LEU A 73 -2.51 11.36 4.07
CA LEU A 73 -3.53 12.26 3.54
C LEU A 73 -4.94 11.79 3.93
N SER A 74 -5.17 10.48 3.86
CA SER A 74 -6.45 9.87 4.17
C SER A 74 -6.29 8.42 4.63
N GLN A 75 -7.25 7.98 5.45
CA GLN A 75 -7.45 6.57 5.79
C GLN A 75 -8.95 6.30 5.89
N GLU A 76 -9.44 5.29 5.19
CA GLU A 76 -10.87 4.98 5.18
C GLU A 76 -11.17 3.49 5.00
N ILE A 77 -12.35 3.09 5.45
CA ILE A 77 -12.93 1.79 5.09
C ILE A 77 -13.79 2.01 3.85
N VAL A 78 -13.42 1.34 2.76
CA VAL A 78 -14.22 1.22 1.55
C VAL A 78 -15.23 0.10 1.78
N PRO A 79 -16.55 0.39 1.87
CA PRO A 79 -17.53 -0.60 2.30
C PRO A 79 -17.68 -1.79 1.35
N ASP A 80 -17.47 -1.53 0.05
CA ASP A 80 -17.59 -2.54 -1.00
C ASP A 80 -16.50 -2.34 -2.04
N LEU A 81 -15.53 -3.25 -2.03
CA LEU A 81 -14.50 -3.39 -3.05
C LEU A 81 -14.51 -4.87 -3.50
N ASN A 82 -15.09 -5.13 -4.66
CA ASN A 82 -15.32 -6.49 -5.19
C ASN A 82 -16.12 -7.40 -4.24
N GLY A 83 -17.15 -6.85 -3.58
CA GLY A 83 -18.04 -7.60 -2.69
C GLY A 83 -17.52 -7.80 -1.28
N GLN A 84 -16.40 -7.17 -0.90
CA GLN A 84 -15.83 -7.24 0.44
C GLN A 84 -15.38 -5.86 0.93
N PRO A 85 -15.42 -5.59 2.24
CA PRO A 85 -14.87 -4.37 2.79
C PRO A 85 -13.35 -4.34 2.61
N ALA A 86 -12.81 -3.18 2.28
CA ALA A 86 -11.38 -2.92 2.17
C ALA A 86 -11.00 -1.71 3.00
N ALA A 87 -9.72 -1.61 3.35
CA ALA A 87 -9.16 -0.38 3.92
C ALA A 87 -8.27 0.30 2.88
N ARG A 88 -8.36 1.62 2.80
CA ARG A 88 -7.57 2.47 1.89
C ARG A 88 -6.76 3.46 2.72
N ILE A 89 -5.48 3.60 2.41
CA ILE A 89 -4.60 4.64 2.96
C ILE A 89 -3.99 5.39 1.78
N GLU A 90 -4.05 6.71 1.81
CA GLU A 90 -3.30 7.57 0.90
C GLU A 90 -2.26 8.37 1.67
N MET A 91 -1.05 8.46 1.13
CA MET A 91 0.05 9.14 1.79
C MET A 91 1.02 9.78 0.79
N LEU A 92 1.76 10.78 1.26
CA LEU A 92 2.94 11.33 0.60
C LEU A 92 4.20 10.82 1.30
N LEU A 93 5.25 10.61 0.50
CA LEU A 93 6.54 10.13 0.93
C LEU A 93 7.63 10.89 0.20
N ASP A 94 8.52 11.57 0.93
CA ASP A 94 9.74 12.09 0.34
C ASP A 94 10.74 10.94 0.13
N VAL A 95 11.04 10.64 -1.12
CA VAL A 95 11.96 9.57 -1.51
C VAL A 95 13.19 10.15 -2.19
N THR A 96 14.35 9.57 -1.88
CA THR A 96 15.60 9.87 -2.58
C THR A 96 15.78 8.84 -3.69
N THR A 97 15.79 9.31 -4.93
CA THR A 97 15.93 8.50 -6.13
C THR A 97 17.37 7.99 -6.30
N LEU A 98 17.60 7.09 -7.26
CA LEU A 98 18.94 6.52 -7.53
C LEU A 98 19.96 7.59 -7.98
N ASP A 99 19.50 8.65 -8.64
CA ASP A 99 20.29 9.83 -9.03
C ASP A 99 20.40 10.89 -7.91
N ARG A 100 19.95 10.57 -6.69
CA ARG A 100 19.97 11.44 -5.51
C ARG A 100 19.09 12.68 -5.62
N ALA A 101 18.12 12.70 -6.53
CA ALA A 101 17.08 13.70 -6.51
C ALA A 101 16.11 13.40 -5.35
N GLN A 102 15.62 14.45 -4.71
CA GLN A 102 14.48 14.34 -3.80
C GLN A 102 13.21 14.53 -4.61
N VAL A 103 12.30 13.57 -4.48
CA VAL A 103 10.97 13.64 -5.09
C VAL A 103 9.93 13.25 -4.05
N THR A 104 8.75 13.84 -4.15
CA THR A 104 7.60 13.44 -3.34
C THR A 104 6.80 12.39 -4.11
N ALA A 105 6.80 11.16 -3.59
CA ALA A 105 5.98 10.08 -4.09
C ALA A 105 4.61 10.09 -3.41
N ARG A 106 3.54 9.92 -4.19
CA ARG A 106 2.21 9.61 -3.67
C ARG A 106 2.01 8.11 -3.68
N THR A 107 1.51 7.59 -2.57
CA THR A 107 1.29 6.16 -2.36
C THR A 107 -0.15 5.91 -1.94
N THR A 108 -0.78 4.93 -2.56
CA THR A 108 -2.10 4.43 -2.18
C THR A 108 -1.99 2.95 -1.85
N LEU A 109 -2.41 2.60 -0.64
CA LEU A 109 -2.45 1.24 -0.14
C LEU A 109 -3.90 0.80 -0.02
N ILE A 110 -4.20 -0.40 -0.50
CA ILE A 110 -5.49 -1.07 -0.37
C ILE A 110 -5.27 -2.38 0.35
N MET A 111 -5.93 -2.56 1.48
CA MET A 111 -5.91 -3.79 2.28
C MET A 111 -7.26 -4.50 2.14
N LEU A 112 -7.23 -5.68 1.53
CA LEU A 112 -8.38 -6.55 1.28
C LEU A 112 -8.25 -7.81 2.13
N MET A 113 -9.25 -8.09 2.96
CA MET A 113 -9.31 -9.34 3.72
C MET A 113 -10.12 -10.37 2.94
N SER A 114 -9.59 -11.57 2.77
CA SER A 114 -10.29 -12.74 2.26
C SER A 114 -10.10 -13.87 3.28
N GLY A 115 -11.11 -14.05 4.13
CA GLY A 115 -11.02 -14.93 5.30
C GLY A 115 -9.86 -14.52 6.23
N ARG A 116 -8.83 -15.36 6.35
CA ARG A 116 -7.62 -15.06 7.16
C ARG A 116 -6.43 -14.57 6.34
N ARG A 117 -6.61 -14.33 5.04
CA ARG A 117 -5.61 -13.78 4.16
C ARG A 117 -5.81 -12.28 3.97
N LEU A 118 -4.74 -11.51 4.14
CA LEU A 118 -4.65 -10.12 3.70
C LEU A 118 -4.03 -10.08 2.31
N LEU A 119 -4.65 -9.31 1.41
CA LEU A 119 -4.07 -8.84 0.17
C LEU A 119 -3.85 -7.34 0.29
N GLU A 120 -2.60 -6.91 0.20
CA GLU A 120 -2.21 -5.51 0.16
C GLU A 120 -1.81 -5.13 -1.27
N LEU A 121 -2.54 -4.19 -1.86
CA LEU A 121 -2.16 -3.57 -3.13
C LEU A 121 -1.62 -2.18 -2.89
N THR A 122 -0.53 -1.85 -3.56
CA THR A 122 0.11 -0.55 -3.44
C THR A 122 0.33 0.04 -4.82
N LEU A 123 -0.14 1.26 -5.05
CA LEU A 123 0.35 2.12 -6.12
C LEU A 123 1.30 3.12 -5.50
N GLN A 124 2.48 3.27 -6.08
CA GLN A 124 3.43 4.32 -5.72
C GLN A 124 3.93 4.98 -7.01
N SER A 125 3.90 6.31 -7.05
CA SER A 125 4.39 7.09 -8.19
C SER A 125 4.81 8.48 -7.73
N GLU A 126 5.58 9.20 -8.55
CA GLU A 126 5.81 10.62 -8.32
C GLU A 126 4.47 11.37 -8.26
N GLN A 127 4.30 12.29 -7.31
CA GLN A 127 3.03 12.98 -7.09
C GLN A 127 2.48 13.68 -8.34
N SER A 128 3.38 14.23 -9.16
CA SER A 128 3.06 14.91 -10.43
C SER A 128 2.41 13.98 -11.47
N ARG A 129 2.78 12.69 -11.44
CA ARG A 129 2.36 11.67 -12.39
C ARG A 129 1.30 10.73 -11.85
N TYR A 130 1.08 10.71 -10.55
CA TYR A 130 0.10 9.84 -9.89
C TYR A 130 -1.28 9.81 -10.61
N PRO A 131 -1.86 10.94 -11.09
CA PRO A 131 -3.13 10.93 -11.81
C PRO A 131 -3.13 10.14 -13.13
N GLU A 132 -1.97 9.90 -13.75
CA GLU A 132 -1.82 9.08 -14.96
C GLU A 132 -2.03 7.59 -14.65
N TYR A 133 -1.64 7.16 -13.45
CA TYR A 133 -1.59 5.75 -13.05
C TYR A 133 -2.74 5.32 -12.14
N GLU A 134 -3.36 6.27 -11.44
CA GLU A 134 -4.52 6.01 -10.59
C GLU A 134 -5.66 5.29 -11.34
N PRO A 135 -6.08 5.69 -12.56
CA PRO A 135 -7.12 4.96 -13.28
C PRO A 135 -6.72 3.52 -13.62
N VAL A 136 -5.44 3.27 -13.91
CA VAL A 136 -4.92 1.93 -14.19
C VAL A 136 -4.93 1.08 -12.92
N PHE A 137 -4.55 1.66 -11.79
CA PHE A 137 -4.58 0.99 -10.50
C PHE A 137 -6.00 0.64 -10.06
N GLU A 138 -6.96 1.54 -10.25
CA GLU A 138 -8.38 1.27 -10.00
C GLU A 138 -8.91 0.14 -10.90
N GLN A 139 -8.49 0.07 -12.17
CA GLN A 139 -8.81 -1.07 -13.04
C GLN A 139 -8.21 -2.38 -12.53
N VAL A 140 -6.97 -2.36 -12.06
CA VAL A 140 -6.32 -3.54 -11.45
C VAL A 140 -7.14 -4.00 -10.25
N ILE A 141 -7.48 -3.09 -9.33
CA ILE A 141 -8.29 -3.39 -8.15
C ILE A 141 -9.63 -4.01 -8.57
N GLN A 142 -10.36 -3.39 -9.49
CA GLN A 142 -11.67 -3.86 -9.96
C GLN A 142 -11.59 -5.21 -10.72
N SER A 143 -10.42 -5.56 -11.26
CA SER A 143 -10.22 -6.85 -11.94
C SER A 143 -9.91 -8.01 -10.98
N LEU A 144 -9.61 -7.73 -9.71
CA LEU A 144 -9.29 -8.76 -8.74
C LEU A 144 -10.50 -9.62 -8.43
N THR A 145 -10.39 -10.91 -8.72
CA THR A 145 -11.34 -11.91 -8.26
C THR A 145 -10.80 -12.58 -7.01
N LEU A 146 -11.41 -12.31 -5.85
CA LEU A 146 -11.10 -13.02 -4.62
C LEU A 146 -11.75 -14.40 -4.68
N LEU A 147 -10.94 -15.44 -4.73
CA LEU A 147 -11.43 -16.81 -4.68
C LEU A 147 -11.97 -17.09 -3.27
N PRO A 148 -13.12 -17.77 -3.12
CA PRO A 148 -13.59 -18.23 -1.82
C PRO A 148 -12.56 -19.17 -1.18
N GLU A 149 -12.50 -19.16 0.16
CA GLU A 149 -11.82 -20.22 0.93
C GLU A 149 -12.50 -21.59 0.75
#